data_AF-A0A7W4YVK1-F1
#
_entry.id   AF-A0A7W4YVK1-F1
#
_cell.length_a   1.000
_cell.length_b   1.000
_cell.length_c   1.000
_cell.angle_alpha   90.00
_cell.angle_beta   90.00
_cell.angle_gamma   90.00
#
_symmetry.space_group_name_H-M   'P 1'
#
loop_
_entity.id
_entity.type
_entity.pdbx_description
1 polymer ?
#
loop_
_entity_poly.entity_id
_entity_poly.type
_entity_poly.pdbx_seq_one_letter_code
_entity_poly.pdbx_strand_id
1 'polypeptide(L)'
;MDFDDDSGEFSRLHNLFTFHLGIAVTLSWLTSLYAALYAPWVRNIRPLIDPTNVGPVESTWSYLFIFPVVLTTAWLISIFGQNLFAQFRIFKNQIIEFAIAALVAFGMFYLSIDRAVAAMLIGM
;
A
#
# COMPACT_ATOMS: atom_id res chain seq x y z
N MET A 1 -35.83 6.23 -7.82
CA MET A 1 -34.59 6.43 -7.05
C MET A 1 -34.66 5.43 -5.93
N ASP A 2 -33.95 4.32 -6.11
CA ASP A 2 -33.98 3.18 -5.23
C ASP A 2 -32.73 3.23 -4.34
N PHE A 3 -32.91 3.72 -3.11
CA PHE A 3 -31.79 3.86 -2.16
C PHE A 3 -31.28 2.50 -1.66
N ASP A 4 -32.08 1.44 -1.80
CA ASP A 4 -31.70 0.08 -1.40
C ASP A 4 -30.67 -0.52 -2.37
N ASP A 5 -30.78 -0.27 -3.67
CA ASP A 5 -29.87 -0.82 -4.69
C ASP A 5 -28.44 -0.23 -4.57
N ASP A 6 -28.35 1.09 -4.36
CA ASP A 6 -27.07 1.82 -4.17
C ASP A 6 -26.29 1.38 -2.91
N SER A 7 -26.99 0.85 -1.90
CA SER A 7 -26.37 0.36 -0.66
C SER A 7 -25.73 -1.02 -0.84
N GLY A 8 -26.35 -1.88 -1.66
CA GLY A 8 -25.84 -3.20 -2.02
C GLY A 8 -24.60 -3.11 -2.90
N GLU A 9 -24.60 -2.20 -3.88
CA GLU A 9 -23.45 -2.00 -4.77
C GLU A 9 -22.22 -1.50 -4.00
N PHE A 10 -22.39 -0.55 -3.09
CA PHE A 10 -21.31 -0.07 -2.22
C PHE A 10 -20.69 -1.21 -1.41
N SER A 11 -21.52 -2.00 -0.74
CA SER A 11 -21.06 -3.12 0.09
C SER A 11 -20.26 -4.13 -0.74
N ARG A 12 -20.74 -4.44 -1.96
CA ARG A 12 -20.04 -5.32 -2.90
C ARG A 12 -18.67 -4.77 -3.31
N LEU A 13 -18.62 -3.49 -3.74
CA LEU A 13 -17.38 -2.84 -4.17
C LEU A 13 -16.38 -2.71 -3.01
N HIS A 14 -16.87 -2.33 -1.83
CA HIS A 14 -16.07 -2.20 -0.62
C HIS A 14 -15.44 -3.54 -0.22
N ASN A 15 -16.23 -4.62 -0.18
CA ASN A 15 -15.72 -5.95 0.16
C ASN A 15 -14.66 -6.42 -0.84
N LEU A 16 -14.91 -6.20 -2.14
CA LEU A 16 -13.95 -6.54 -3.20
C LEU A 16 -12.65 -5.74 -3.05
N PHE A 17 -12.75 -4.43 -2.83
CA PHE A 17 -11.61 -3.55 -2.63
C PHE A 17 -10.79 -3.95 -1.38
N THR A 18 -11.45 -4.13 -0.23
CA THR A 18 -10.80 -4.51 1.04
C THR A 18 -10.10 -5.87 0.92
N PHE A 19 -10.68 -6.82 0.19
CA PHE A 19 -10.05 -8.11 -0.08
C PHE A 19 -8.77 -7.98 -0.92
N HIS A 20 -8.82 -7.27 -2.05
CA HIS A 20 -7.64 -7.05 -2.91
C HIS A 20 -6.56 -6.24 -2.20
N LEU A 21 -6.95 -5.24 -1.41
CA LEU A 21 -6.03 -4.48 -0.58
C LEU A 21 -5.32 -5.38 0.44
N GLY A 22 -6.05 -6.32 1.07
CA GLY A 22 -5.45 -7.31 1.98
C GLY A 22 -4.42 -8.22 1.29
N ILE A 23 -4.69 -8.64 0.04
CA ILE A 23 -3.71 -9.38 -0.76
C ILE A 23 -2.47 -8.53 -1.03
N ALA A 24 -2.65 -7.28 -1.46
CA ALA A 24 -1.55 -6.36 -1.74
C ALA A 24 -0.68 -6.10 -0.50
N VAL A 25 -1.30 -5.89 0.66
CA VAL A 25 -0.62 -5.76 1.96
C VAL A 25 0.21 -6.99 2.27
N THR A 26 -0.41 -8.17 2.17
CA THR A 26 0.27 -9.44 2.49
C THR A 26 1.48 -9.67 1.58
N LEU A 27 1.32 -9.47 0.27
CA LEU A 27 2.42 -9.58 -0.69
C LEU A 27 3.52 -8.55 -0.42
N SER A 28 3.16 -7.30 -0.16
CA SER A 28 4.10 -6.22 0.19
C SER A 28 4.94 -6.57 1.43
N TRP A 29 4.32 -7.12 2.47
CA TRP A 29 5.03 -7.61 3.65
C TRP A 29 5.94 -8.79 3.34
N LEU A 30 5.46 -9.80 2.61
CA LEU A 30 6.27 -10.96 2.25
C LEU A 30 7.51 -10.56 1.46
N THR A 31 7.37 -9.71 0.45
CA THR A 31 8.50 -9.23 -0.36
C THR A 31 9.48 -8.40 0.48
N SER A 32 8.97 -7.52 1.35
CA SER A 32 9.81 -6.67 2.20
C SER A 32 10.58 -7.46 3.26
N LEU A 33 9.92 -8.44 3.89
CA LEU A 33 10.55 -9.36 4.84
C LEU A 33 11.61 -10.23 4.15
N TYR A 34 11.31 -10.72 2.95
CA TYR A 34 12.27 -11.48 2.16
C TYR A 34 13.50 -10.62 1.80
N ALA A 35 13.29 -9.40 1.30
CA ALA A 35 14.37 -8.47 1.00
C ALA A 35 15.20 -8.10 2.24
N ALA A 36 14.58 -8.00 3.42
CA ALA A 36 15.27 -7.70 4.67
C ALA A 36 16.30 -8.78 5.09
N LEU A 37 16.19 -10.01 4.57
CA LEU A 37 17.18 -11.06 4.80
C LEU A 37 18.47 -10.85 3.98
N TYR A 38 18.36 -10.19 2.83
CA TYR A 38 19.48 -9.92 1.93
C TYR A 38 20.03 -8.49 2.06
N ALA A 39 19.23 -7.55 2.57
CA ALA A 39 19.60 -6.15 2.63
C ALA A 39 20.64 -5.88 3.75
N PRO A 40 21.63 -5.00 3.51
CA PRO A 40 22.51 -4.53 4.56
C PRO A 40 21.76 -3.61 5.53
N TRP A 41 21.84 -3.89 6.83
CA TRP A 41 21.19 -3.10 7.87
C TRP A 41 22.02 -1.86 8.21
N VAL A 42 21.78 -0.78 7.48
CA VAL A 42 22.52 0.47 7.59
C VAL A 42 21.60 1.64 7.95
N ARG A 43 22.19 2.64 8.60
CA ARG A 43 21.49 3.91 8.90
C ARG A 43 21.21 4.73 7.65
N ASN A 44 22.00 4.53 6.59
CA ASN A 44 21.79 5.19 5.31
C ASN A 44 21.99 4.19 4.17
N ILE A 45 20.89 3.69 3.59
CA ILE A 45 20.94 2.73 2.48
C ILE A 45 21.11 3.42 1.12
N ARG A 46 20.83 4.73 1.02
CA ARG A 46 20.85 5.49 -0.23
C ARG A 46 22.17 5.39 -1.00
N PRO A 47 23.37 5.51 -0.38
CA PRO A 47 24.64 5.43 -1.10
C PRO A 47 24.88 4.06 -1.76
N LEU A 48 24.23 3.01 -1.25
CA LEU A 48 24.37 1.65 -1.77
C LEU A 48 23.43 1.39 -2.95
N ILE A 49 22.29 2.11 -3.02
CA ILE A 49 21.30 1.98 -4.10
C ILE A 49 21.66 2.91 -5.26
N ASP A 50 21.90 4.19 -4.96
CA ASP A 50 22.24 5.21 -5.94
C ASP A 50 23.36 6.10 -5.39
N PRO A 51 24.63 5.80 -5.72
CA PRO A 51 25.76 6.60 -5.27
C PRO A 51 25.82 7.98 -5.94
N THR A 52 25.10 8.19 -7.05
CA THR A 52 25.11 9.44 -7.82
C THR A 52 24.11 10.47 -7.31
N ASN A 53 23.01 10.02 -6.68
CA ASN A 53 22.02 10.88 -6.02
C ASN A 53 21.80 10.48 -4.56
N VAL A 54 22.76 10.88 -3.72
CA VAL A 54 22.65 10.85 -2.26
C VAL A 54 21.58 11.85 -1.79
N GLY A 55 20.32 11.44 -1.93
CA GLY A 55 19.15 12.13 -1.38
C GLY A 55 19.11 12.10 0.17
N PRO A 56 17.93 12.34 0.77
CA PRO A 56 17.77 12.32 2.22
C PRO A 56 18.22 10.99 2.83
N VAL A 57 18.79 11.04 4.04
CA VAL A 57 19.24 9.85 4.77
C VAL A 57 18.04 8.94 5.09
N GLU A 58 18.05 7.72 4.57
CA GLU A 58 17.00 6.73 4.82
C GLU A 58 17.60 5.44 5.41
N SER A 59 17.07 5.00 6.55
CA SER A 59 17.46 3.73 7.15
C SER A 59 16.90 2.54 6.36
N THR A 60 17.59 1.40 6.35
CA THR A 60 17.09 0.17 5.69
C THR A 60 15.69 -0.21 6.18
N TRP A 61 15.43 -0.02 7.48
CA TRP A 61 14.12 -0.22 8.09
C TRP A 61 13.05 0.66 7.46
N SER A 62 13.26 1.98 7.50
CA SER A 62 12.29 2.96 6.96
C SER A 62 12.12 2.78 5.45
N TYR A 63 13.18 2.43 4.74
CA TYR A 63 13.15 2.21 3.30
C TYR A 63 12.22 1.05 2.94
N LEU A 64 12.41 -0.12 3.56
CA LEU A 64 11.65 -1.33 3.24
C LEU A 64 10.22 -1.33 3.80
N PHE A 65 10.03 -0.86 5.03
CA PHE A 65 8.78 -1.10 5.76
C PHE A 65 7.78 0.05 5.72
N ILE A 66 8.13 1.24 5.22
CA ILE A 66 7.19 2.37 5.20
C ILE A 66 5.94 2.07 4.39
N PHE A 67 6.06 1.54 3.17
CA PHE A 67 4.91 1.25 2.31
C PHE A 67 4.07 0.07 2.81
N PRO A 68 4.65 -1.07 3.26
CA PRO A 68 3.88 -2.13 3.90
C PRO A 68 3.06 -1.64 5.11
N VAL A 69 3.66 -0.79 5.96
CA VAL A 69 2.97 -0.20 7.11
C VAL A 69 1.82 0.70 6.66
N VAL A 70 2.06 1.60 5.71
CA VAL A 70 1.03 2.51 5.19
C VAL A 70 -0.14 1.72 4.57
N LEU A 71 0.16 0.69 3.77
CA LEU A 71 -0.85 -0.19 3.18
C LEU A 71 -1.64 -0.93 4.25
N THR A 72 -0.97 -1.40 5.31
CA THR A 72 -1.64 -2.06 6.45
C THR A 72 -2.58 -1.10 7.15
N THR A 73 -2.14 0.14 7.41
CA THR A 73 -2.99 1.18 7.99
C THR A 73 -4.20 1.46 7.11
N ALA A 74 -4.00 1.60 5.79
CA ALA A 74 -5.10 1.80 4.85
C ALA A 74 -6.09 0.61 4.85
N TRP A 75 -5.57 -0.62 4.95
CA TRP A 75 -6.39 -1.82 5.01
C TRP A 75 -7.21 -1.92 6.31
N LEU A 76 -6.61 -1.63 7.46
CA LEU A 76 -7.33 -1.56 8.74
C LEU A 76 -8.40 -0.47 8.72
N ILE A 77 -8.08 0.71 8.18
CA ILE A 77 -9.06 1.79 7.99
C ILE A 77 -10.20 1.31 7.08
N SER A 78 -9.91 0.55 6.02
CA SER A 78 -10.95 -0.01 5.15
C SER A 78 -11.87 -0.96 5.92
N ILE A 79 -11.31 -1.89 6.72
CA ILE A 79 -12.08 -2.85 7.52
C ILE A 79 -12.96 -2.16 8.56
N PHE A 80 -12.40 -1.24 9.35
CA PHE A 80 -13.11 -0.62 10.47
C PHE A 80 -13.90 0.64 10.10
N GLY A 81 -13.53 1.29 8.99
CA GLY A 81 -14.11 2.53 8.51
C GLY A 81 -15.37 2.35 7.67
N GLN A 82 -15.86 1.13 7.46
CA GLN A 82 -17.02 0.85 6.61
C GLN A 82 -18.23 1.74 6.94
N ASN A 83 -18.54 1.93 8.23
CA ASN A 83 -19.63 2.80 8.68
C ASN A 83 -19.36 4.28 8.42
N LEU A 84 -18.10 4.72 8.53
CA LEU A 84 -17.70 6.10 8.22
C LEU A 84 -17.79 6.36 6.72
N PHE A 85 -17.31 5.44 5.87
CA PHE A 85 -17.38 5.58 4.42
C PHE A 85 -18.81 5.51 3.88
N ALA A 86 -19.67 4.69 4.50
CA ALA A 86 -21.09 4.65 4.15
C ALA A 86 -21.81 5.99 4.44
N GLN A 87 -21.36 6.72 5.47
CA GLN A 87 -21.92 8.02 5.87
C GLN A 87 -21.28 9.20 5.14
N PHE A 88 -19.98 9.14 4.85
CA PHE A 88 -19.21 10.15 4.11
C PHE A 88 -19.13 9.81 2.61
N ARG A 89 -20.27 9.58 1.94
CA ARG A 89 -20.30 9.46 0.47
C ARG A 89 -19.88 10.80 -0.15
N ILE A 90 -18.65 10.90 -0.66
CA ILE A 90 -18.07 12.17 -1.15
C ILE A 90 -18.51 12.45 -2.59
N PHE A 91 -18.54 11.43 -3.44
CA PHE A 91 -18.91 11.51 -4.85
C PHE A 91 -20.24 10.83 -5.15
N LYS A 92 -20.92 11.36 -6.16
CA LYS A 92 -22.19 10.81 -6.67
C LYS A 92 -22.01 9.44 -7.35
N ASN A 93 -20.79 9.06 -7.72
CA ASN A 93 -20.46 7.77 -8.36
C ASN A 93 -19.42 7.02 -7.53
N GLN A 94 -19.85 5.94 -6.88
CA GLN A 94 -19.05 5.10 -6.00
C GLN A 94 -17.91 4.38 -6.74
N ILE A 95 -18.13 4.02 -8.01
CA ILE A 95 -17.11 3.33 -8.83
C ILE A 95 -15.86 4.20 -8.99
N ILE A 96 -16.04 5.52 -9.15
CA ILE A 96 -14.94 6.46 -9.31
C ILE A 96 -14.11 6.56 -8.02
N GLU A 97 -14.77 6.59 -6.85
CA GLU A 97 -14.08 6.63 -5.55
C GLU A 97 -13.18 5.40 -5.36
N PHE A 98 -13.74 4.21 -5.57
CA PHE A 98 -12.99 2.97 -5.45
C PHE A 98 -11.91 2.84 -6.52
N ALA A 99 -12.12 3.35 -7.74
CA ALA A 99 -11.09 3.36 -8.77
C ALA A 99 -9.88 4.23 -8.39
N ILE A 100 -10.13 5.43 -7.84
CA ILE A 100 -9.06 6.32 -7.35
C ILE A 100 -8.32 5.67 -6.18
N ALA A 101 -9.08 5.13 -5.21
CA ALA A 101 -8.49 4.43 -4.06
C ALA A 101 -7.63 3.23 -4.50
N ALA A 102 -8.11 2.44 -5.47
CA ALA A 102 -7.39 1.32 -6.04
C ALA A 102 -6.09 1.77 -6.74
N LEU A 103 -6.13 2.86 -7.50
CA LEU A 103 -4.95 3.39 -8.18
C LEU A 103 -3.90 3.84 -7.17
N VAL A 104 -4.31 4.56 -6.11
CA VAL A 104 -3.40 5.00 -5.05
C VAL A 104 -2.80 3.80 -4.30
N ALA A 105 -3.64 2.84 -3.89
CA ALA A 105 -3.18 1.62 -3.22
C ALA A 105 -2.21 0.81 -4.10
N PHE A 106 -2.51 0.69 -5.39
CA PHE A 106 -1.64 0.02 -6.34
C PHE A 106 -0.31 0.75 -6.50
N GLY A 107 -0.31 2.08 -6.59
CA GLY A 107 0.91 2.88 -6.65
C GLY A 107 1.79 2.69 -5.42
N MET A 108 1.20 2.69 -4.21
CA MET A 108 1.94 2.40 -2.98
C MET A 108 2.48 0.97 -2.93
N PHE A 109 1.70 0.00 -3.40
CA PHE A 109 2.13 -1.39 -3.52
C PHE A 109 3.32 -1.52 -4.48
N TYR A 110 3.21 -0.92 -5.67
CA TYR A 110 4.28 -0.92 -6.67
C TYR A 110 5.58 -0.34 -6.10
N LEU A 111 5.50 0.82 -5.43
CA LEU A 111 6.67 1.43 -4.78
C LEU A 111 7.27 0.55 -3.67
N SER A 112 6.43 -0.17 -2.92
CA SER A 112 6.92 -1.16 -1.94
C SER A 112 7.75 -2.25 -2.60
N ILE A 113 7.29 -2.79 -3.73
CA ILE A 113 7.98 -3.87 -4.44
C ILE A 113 9.27 -3.35 -5.07
N ASP A 114 9.23 -2.20 -5.75
CA ASP A 114 10.40 -1.56 -6.37
C ASP A 114 11.53 -1.36 -5.33
N ARG A 115 11.19 -0.83 -4.16
CA ARG A 115 12.14 -0.67 -3.06
C ARG A 115 12.71 -2.00 -2.57
N ALA A 116 11.87 -3.02 -2.39
CA ALA A 116 12.33 -4.33 -1.94
C ALA A 116 13.28 -4.98 -2.97
N VAL A 117 12.98 -4.86 -4.26
CA VAL A 117 13.83 -5.34 -5.35
C VAL A 117 15.16 -4.59 -5.38
N ALA A 118 15.14 -3.26 -5.28
CA ALA A 118 16.36 -2.46 -5.22
C ALA A 118 17.27 -2.88 -4.06
N ALA A 119 16.71 -3.18 -2.88
CA ALA A 119 17.48 -3.66 -1.74
C ALA A 119 18.07 -5.06 -1.96
N MET A 120 17.34 -5.96 -2.62
CA MET A 120 17.85 -7.29 -2.97
C MET A 120 18.99 -7.23 -3.98
N LEU A 121 18.95 -6.29 -4.93
CA LEU A 121 20.03 -6.10 -5.91
C LEU A 121 21.35 -5.63 -5.29
N ILE A 122 21.33 -5.02 -4.09
CA ILE A 122 22.54 -4.67 -3.33
C ILE A 122 23.14 -5.90 -2.64
N GLY A 123 22.29 -6.83 -2.18
CA GLY A 123 22.69 -8.00 -1.40
C GLY A 123 23.24 -9.17 -2.22
N MET A 124 23.20 -9.07 -3.55
CA MET A 124 23.84 -10.01 -4.50
C MET A 124 25.18 -9.47 -4.98
#